data_AF-A0A926GSN4-F1
#
_entry.id   AF-A0A926GSN4-F1
#
_cell.length_a   1.000
_cell.length_b   1.000
_cell.length_c   1.000
_cell.angle_alpha   90.00
_cell.angle_beta   90.00
_cell.angle_gamma   90.00
#
_symmetry.space_group_name_H-M   'P 1'
#
loop_
_entity.id
_entity.type
_entity.pdbx_description
1 polymer ?
#
loop_
_entity_poly.entity_id
_entity_poly.type
_entity_poly.pdbx_seq_one_letter_code
_entity_poly.pdbx_strand_id
1 'polypeptide(L)'
;HANIGTTGRKSNTAGLLSRYGDRLCHVHVSDNKGKSDDHLAIGAGTIDWKRELKTLKTSGYDGTITLETFYGDAELVRYSLTKVREMWASL
;
A
#
# COMPACT_ATOMS: atom_id res chain seq x y z
N HIS A 1 10.12 1.08 1.96
CA HIS A 1 8.86 0.61 2.59
C HIS A 1 8.32 1.66 3.55
N ALA A 2 7.08 2.10 3.35
CA ALA A 2 6.47 3.16 4.17
C ALA A 2 5.89 2.65 5.51
N ASN A 3 5.66 1.35 5.63
CA ASN A 3 4.94 0.72 6.74
C ASN A 3 5.77 -0.32 7.51
N ILE A 4 7.10 -0.28 7.43
CA ILE A 4 8.00 -1.15 8.23
C ILE A 4 8.60 -0.35 9.38
N GLY A 5 8.74 -0.98 10.56
CA GLY A 5 9.20 -0.30 11.77
C GLY A 5 8.16 0.64 12.37
N THR A 6 6.88 0.44 12.00
CA THR A 6 5.76 1.29 12.40
C THR A 6 4.91 0.69 13.52
N THR A 7 5.35 -0.40 14.18
CA THR A 7 4.67 -0.90 15.38
C THR A 7 4.60 0.20 16.44
N GLY A 8 3.40 0.69 16.74
CA GLY A 8 3.19 1.82 17.65
C GLY A 8 3.58 3.20 17.09
N ARG A 9 3.83 3.32 15.78
CA ARG A 9 4.17 4.58 15.09
C ARG A 9 3.31 4.75 13.84
N LYS A 10 3.22 5.98 13.32
CA LYS A 10 2.50 6.25 12.07
C LYS A 10 3.31 5.74 10.86
N SER A 11 2.60 5.41 9.79
CA SER A 11 3.18 5.20 8.45
C SER A 11 4.01 6.42 8.03
N ASN A 12 5.10 6.18 7.29
CA ASN A 12 5.91 7.24 6.73
C ASN A 12 5.50 7.66 5.30
N THR A 13 4.37 7.14 4.78
CA THR A 13 3.87 7.44 3.43
C THR A 13 3.74 8.95 3.18
N ALA A 14 3.10 9.68 4.10
CA ALA A 14 2.95 11.13 3.96
C ALA A 14 4.30 11.88 3.92
N GLY A 15 5.27 11.45 4.74
CA GLY A 15 6.61 12.05 4.75
C GLY A 15 7.37 11.78 3.45
N LEU A 16 7.26 10.58 2.90
CA LEU A 16 7.87 10.23 1.61
C LEU A 16 7.23 11.01 0.45
N LEU A 17 5.90 11.09 0.42
CA LEU A 17 5.17 11.82 -0.62
C LEU A 17 5.44 13.33 -0.54
N SER A 18 5.50 13.90 0.66
CA SER A 18 5.86 15.32 0.84
C SER A 18 7.26 15.65 0.30
N ARG A 19 8.18 14.69 0.31
CA ARG A 19 9.58 14.93 -0.08
C ARG A 19 9.89 14.55 -1.52
N TYR A 20 9.18 13.56 -2.07
CA TYR A 20 9.51 12.93 -3.34
C TYR A 20 8.30 12.65 -4.24
N GLY A 21 7.08 13.03 -3.83
CA GLY A 21 5.85 12.72 -4.54
C GLY A 21 5.78 13.30 -5.96
N ASP A 22 6.40 14.45 -6.18
CA ASP A 22 6.57 15.10 -7.49
C ASP A 22 7.39 14.29 -8.49
N ARG A 23 8.22 13.36 -8.00
CA ARG A 23 9.05 12.46 -8.81
C ARG A 23 8.62 10.99 -8.70
N LEU A 24 7.48 10.72 -8.07
CA LEU A 24 7.00 9.36 -7.85
C LEU A 24 6.41 8.80 -9.14
N CYS A 25 7.12 7.87 -9.78
CA CYS A 25 6.63 7.25 -11.02
C CYS A 25 5.72 6.04 -10.77
N HIS A 26 6.03 5.23 -9.76
CA HIS A 26 5.38 3.93 -9.55
C HIS A 26 5.39 3.51 -8.09
N VAL A 27 4.40 2.72 -7.68
CA VAL A 27 4.31 2.16 -6.33
C VAL A 27 4.06 0.65 -6.34
N HIS A 28 4.65 -0.01 -5.36
CA HIS A 28 4.38 -1.41 -5.04
C HIS A 28 3.61 -1.47 -3.73
N VAL A 29 2.61 -2.33 -3.65
CA VAL A 29 1.77 -2.49 -2.46
C VAL A 29 1.67 -3.95 -2.04
N SER A 30 1.82 -4.15 -0.75
CA SER A 30 1.76 -5.45 -0.07
C SER A 30 1.50 -5.21 1.42
N ASP A 31 0.71 -6.04 2.09
CA ASP A 31 0.42 -5.84 3.51
C ASP A 31 1.53 -6.40 4.42
N ASN A 32 1.62 -5.89 5.65
CA ASN A 32 2.53 -6.40 6.67
C ASN A 32 2.07 -6.06 8.08
N LYS A 33 2.78 -6.59 9.08
CA LYS A 33 2.46 -6.41 10.51
C LYS A 33 3.24 -5.27 11.18
N GLY A 34 3.83 -4.37 10.38
CA GLY A 34 4.60 -3.22 10.86
C GLY A 34 6.02 -3.52 11.35
N LYS A 35 6.48 -4.77 11.24
CA LYS A 35 7.79 -5.23 11.75
C LYS A 35 8.75 -5.62 10.63
N SER A 36 8.27 -6.38 9.67
CA SER A 36 9.03 -6.96 8.57
C SER A 36 8.31 -6.75 7.25
N ASP A 37 9.02 -7.00 6.15
CA ASP A 37 8.47 -6.94 4.81
C ASP A 37 7.78 -8.27 4.48
N ASP A 38 6.58 -8.46 5.04
CA ASP A 38 5.90 -9.76 5.04
C ASP A 38 5.26 -10.14 3.69
N HIS A 39 5.05 -9.15 2.80
CA HIS A 39 4.43 -9.31 1.47
C HIS A 39 3.05 -10.01 1.52
N LEU A 40 2.26 -9.68 2.54
CA LEU A 40 0.95 -10.30 2.78
C LEU A 40 -0.11 -9.77 1.81
N ALA A 41 -1.20 -10.54 1.66
CA ALA A 41 -2.36 -10.13 0.89
C ALA A 41 -2.98 -8.87 1.49
N ILE A 42 -3.55 -8.00 0.65
CA ILE A 42 -4.11 -6.73 1.10
C ILE A 42 -5.25 -6.96 2.10
N GLY A 43 -5.09 -6.48 3.33
CA GLY A 43 -6.02 -6.68 4.45
C GLY A 43 -5.68 -7.85 5.37
N ALA A 44 -4.63 -8.63 5.09
CA ALA A 44 -4.16 -9.70 5.97
C ALA A 44 -3.12 -9.24 7.01
N GLY A 45 -2.61 -8.02 6.87
CA GLY A 45 -1.68 -7.40 7.82
C GLY A 45 -2.38 -6.40 8.72
N THR A 46 -1.69 -5.30 9.01
CA THR A 46 -2.14 -4.25 9.94
C THR A 46 -2.17 -2.87 9.30
N ILE A 47 -1.85 -2.76 8.01
CA ILE A 47 -1.83 -1.49 7.31
C ILE A 47 -3.26 -1.02 7.06
N ASP A 48 -3.55 0.22 7.43
CA ASP A 48 -4.80 0.91 7.06
C ASP A 48 -4.72 1.36 5.59
N TRP A 49 -4.97 0.41 4.68
CA TRP A 49 -4.86 0.64 3.24
C TRP A 49 -5.77 1.74 2.72
N LYS A 50 -6.96 1.92 3.31
CA LYS A 50 -7.85 3.01 2.91
C LYS A 50 -7.20 4.37 3.18
N ARG A 51 -6.55 4.54 4.34
CA ARG A 51 -5.79 5.75 4.67
C ARG A 51 -4.57 5.91 3.76
N GLU A 52 -3.79 4.85 3.54
CA GLU A 52 -2.57 4.94 2.72
C GLU A 52 -2.90 5.29 1.26
N LEU A 53 -3.88 4.62 0.65
CA LEU A 53 -4.32 4.92 -0.73
C LEU A 53 -4.92 6.33 -0.84
N LYS A 54 -5.68 6.79 0.17
CA LYS A 54 -6.18 8.18 0.21
C LYS A 54 -5.03 9.18 0.22
N THR A 55 -4.01 8.91 1.04
CA THR A 55 -2.83 9.78 1.16
C THR A 55 -2.07 9.84 -0.17
N LEU A 56 -1.89 8.69 -0.83
CA LEU A 56 -1.27 8.59 -2.16
C LEU A 56 -2.07 9.37 -3.21
N LYS A 57 -3.39 9.15 -3.31
CA LYS A 57 -4.25 9.84 -4.28
C LYS A 57 -4.25 11.35 -4.06
N THR A 58 -4.27 11.79 -2.79
CA THR A 58 -4.24 13.21 -2.42
C THR A 58 -2.91 13.88 -2.74
N SER A 59 -1.81 13.14 -2.87
CA SER A 59 -0.53 13.71 -3.33
C SER A 59 -0.51 13.97 -4.85
N GLY A 60 -1.61 13.71 -5.56
CA GLY A 60 -1.71 13.84 -7.01
C GLY A 60 -1.24 12.62 -7.80
N TYR A 61 -0.96 11.50 -7.12
CA TYR A 61 -0.58 10.26 -7.80
C TYR A 61 -1.81 9.58 -8.42
N ASP A 62 -1.75 9.31 -9.72
CA ASP A 62 -2.79 8.57 -10.48
C ASP A 62 -2.17 7.55 -11.45
N GLY A 63 -0.96 7.07 -11.11
CA GLY A 63 -0.21 6.09 -11.89
C GLY A 63 -0.59 4.64 -11.57
N THR A 64 0.22 3.71 -12.07
CA THR A 64 0.02 2.28 -11.87
C THR A 64 0.39 1.81 -10.46
N ILE A 65 -0.26 0.76 -9.98
CA ILE A 65 0.06 0.11 -8.71
C ILE A 65 0.40 -1.36 -8.99
N THR A 66 1.57 -1.82 -8.56
CA THR A 66 1.92 -3.24 -8.57
C THR A 66 1.53 -3.88 -7.24
N LEU A 67 0.82 -5.01 -7.29
CA LEU A 67 0.65 -5.87 -6.12
C LEU A 67 1.91 -6.74 -5.98
N GLU A 68 2.61 -6.61 -4.86
CA GLU A 68 3.84 -7.35 -4.56
C GLU A 68 3.57 -8.33 -3.41
N THR A 69 2.81 -9.39 -3.68
CA THR A 69 2.43 -10.37 -2.64
C THR A 69 3.09 -11.71 -2.92
N PHE A 70 3.71 -12.33 -1.92
CA PHE A 70 4.49 -13.57 -2.06
C PHE A 70 3.69 -14.84 -1.78
N TYR A 71 2.51 -14.95 -2.38
CA TYR A 71 1.72 -16.18 -2.35
C TYR A 71 1.80 -16.86 -3.70
N GLY A 72 2.04 -18.18 -3.70
CA GLY A 72 1.84 -19.03 -4.88
C GLY A 72 0.36 -19.28 -5.21
N ASP A 73 -0.55 -18.48 -4.64
CA ASP A 73 -1.99 -18.63 -4.73
C ASP A 73 -2.59 -17.46 -5.51
N ALA A 74 -3.11 -17.76 -6.71
CA ALA A 74 -3.71 -16.79 -7.60
C ALA A 74 -4.98 -16.14 -7.01
N GLU A 75 -5.71 -16.84 -6.15
CA GLU A 75 -6.96 -16.30 -5.58
C GLU A 75 -6.68 -15.22 -4.53
N LEU A 76 -5.59 -15.34 -3.76
CA LEU A 76 -5.15 -14.27 -2.85
C LEU A 76 -4.67 -13.01 -3.60
N VAL A 77 -4.05 -13.21 -4.77
CA VAL A 77 -3.68 -12.10 -5.66
C VAL A 77 -4.92 -11.41 -6.22
N ARG A 78 -5.92 -12.18 -6.71
CA ARG A 78 -7.20 -11.64 -7.19
C ARG A 78 -7.95 -10.90 -6.09
N TYR A 79 -7.99 -11.47 -4.89
CA TYR A 79 -8.61 -10.84 -3.72
C TYR A 79 -7.97 -9.47 -3.43
N SER A 80 -6.64 -9.41 -3.40
CA SER A 80 -5.88 -8.18 -3.18
C SER A 80 -6.15 -7.14 -4.28
N LEU A 81 -6.22 -7.57 -5.54
CA LEU A 81 -6.55 -6.71 -6.68
C LEU A 81 -7.94 -6.08 -6.55
N THR A 82 -8.96 -6.90 -6.25
CA THR A 82 -10.32 -6.42 -6.06
C THR A 82 -10.38 -5.39 -4.93
N LYS A 83 -9.75 -5.68 -3.78
CA LYS A 83 -9.69 -4.77 -2.64
C LYS A 83 -9.06 -3.42 -2.98
N VAL A 84 -7.90 -3.42 -3.64
CA VAL A 84 -7.21 -2.17 -4.02
C VAL A 84 -8.04 -1.37 -5.01
N ARG A 85 -8.65 -2.02 -6.01
CA ARG A 85 -9.52 -1.36 -7.00
C ARG A 85 -10.74 -0.72 -6.36
N GLU A 86 -11.44 -1.47 -5.51
CA GLU A 86 -12.63 -0.98 -4.81
C GLU A 86 -12.30 0.20 -3.89
N MET A 87 -11.22 0.08 -3.11
CA MET A 87 -10.75 1.18 -2.26
C MET A 87 -10.41 2.41 -3.10
N TRP A 88 -9.62 2.25 -4.17
CA TRP A 88 -9.21 3.37 -5.03
C TRP A 88 -10.38 4.07 -5.72
N ALA A 89 -11.36 3.30 -6.21
CA ALA A 89 -12.56 3.84 -6.84
C ALA A 89 -13.47 4.58 -5.86
N SER A 90 -13.42 4.23 -4.56
CA SER A 90 -14.21 4.87 -3.51
C SER A 90 -13.60 6.14 -2.91
N LEU A 91 -12.38 6.50 -3.32
CA LEU A 91 -11.62 7.66 -2.83
C LEU A 91 -11.77 8.86 -3.75
#